data_AF-A0A550H1L1-F1
#
_entry.id   AF-A0A550H1L1-F1
#
_cell.length_a   1.000
_cell.length_b   1.000
_cell.length_c   1.000
_cell.angle_alpha   90.00
_cell.angle_beta   90.00
_cell.angle_gamma   90.00
#
_symmetry.space_group_name_H-M   'P 1'
#
loop_
_entity.id
_entity.type
_entity.pdbx_description
1 polymer ?
#
loop_
_entity_poly.entity_id
_entity_poly.type
_entity_poly.pdbx_seq_one_letter_code
_entity_poly.pdbx_strand_id
1 'polypeptide(L)'
;MKAIKNYFRKPLKATIFVAFAIVILIAVMLLLRIPLSDTVPTVAISATTSTNIYIGGSVSFMATVTGGTPPYTIMWYPLSGSDTPVSILFSNSGSYNVYAVVVDATGQTSPISNQIQVSVSVSAQMSKRAILLKEKTQGNTVQPHDWNAIADVYHAYGINMAIVEIA
;
A
#
# COMPACT_ATOMS: atom_id res chain seq x y z
N MET A 1 13.35 -61.25 -40.34
CA MET A 1 13.96 -59.94 -40.71
C MET A 1 13.08 -59.01 -41.57
N LYS A 2 12.00 -59.48 -42.23
CA LYS A 2 11.16 -58.68 -43.15
C LYS A 2 10.15 -57.73 -42.46
N ALA A 3 9.71 -58.04 -41.24
CA ALA A 3 8.71 -57.26 -40.51
C ALA A 3 9.25 -55.93 -39.91
N ILE A 4 10.51 -55.91 -39.45
CA ILE A 4 11.13 -54.73 -38.83
C ILE A 4 11.32 -53.60 -39.85
N LYS A 5 11.64 -53.94 -41.12
CA LYS A 5 11.77 -52.96 -42.21
C LYS A 5 10.46 -52.23 -42.55
N ASN A 6 9.30 -52.86 -42.31
CA ASN A 6 7.99 -52.23 -42.57
C ASN A 6 7.56 -51.27 -41.46
N TYR A 7 8.11 -51.41 -40.25
CA TYR A 7 7.81 -50.52 -39.14
C TYR A 7 8.39 -49.11 -39.37
N PHE A 8 9.59 -49.01 -39.97
CA PHE A 8 10.26 -47.74 -40.28
C PHE A 8 9.75 -47.02 -41.53
N ARG A 9 8.88 -47.64 -42.34
CA ARG A 9 8.31 -47.01 -43.55
C ARG A 9 6.98 -46.30 -43.31
N LYS A 10 6.38 -46.46 -42.13
CA LYS A 10 5.16 -45.72 -41.80
C LYS A 10 5.55 -44.28 -41.50
N PRO A 11 5.01 -43.27 -42.23
CA PRO A 11 5.30 -41.89 -41.92
C PRO A 11 4.85 -41.62 -40.49
N LEU A 12 5.72 -41.01 -39.68
CA LEU A 12 5.34 -40.53 -38.35
C LEU A 12 4.13 -39.61 -38.53
N LYS A 13 3.07 -39.83 -37.75
CA LYS A 13 1.90 -38.95 -37.82
C LYS A 13 2.31 -37.54 -37.40
N ALA A 14 1.81 -36.53 -38.09
CA ALA A 14 2.04 -35.12 -37.76
C ALA A 14 1.79 -34.83 -36.27
N THR A 15 0.83 -35.51 -35.64
CA THR A 15 0.54 -35.44 -34.19
C THR A 15 1.74 -35.77 -33.29
N ILE A 16 2.60 -36.71 -33.69
CA ILE A 16 3.79 -37.09 -32.91
C ILE A 16 4.83 -35.96 -33.01
N PHE A 17 5.06 -35.41 -34.20
CA PHE A 17 5.96 -34.27 -34.37
C PHE A 17 5.47 -33.03 -33.62
N VAL A 18 4.15 -32.77 -33.63
CA VAL A 18 3.53 -31.68 -32.87
C VAL A 18 3.70 -31.87 -31.37
N ALA A 19 3.48 -33.09 -30.85
CA ALA A 19 3.69 -33.39 -29.43
C ALA A 19 5.16 -33.21 -29.02
N PHE A 20 6.10 -33.66 -29.84
CA PHE A 20 7.54 -33.46 -29.60
C PHE A 20 7.93 -31.98 -29.62
N ALA A 21 7.41 -31.19 -30.56
CA ALA A 21 7.68 -29.75 -30.63
C ALA A 21 7.21 -29.01 -29.38
N ILE A 22 6.04 -29.37 -28.84
CA ILE A 22 5.49 -28.79 -27.61
C ILE A 22 6.35 -29.16 -26.39
N VAL A 23 6.73 -30.44 -26.26
CA VAL A 23 7.59 -30.90 -25.14
C VAL A 23 8.96 -30.22 -25.19
N ILE A 24 9.54 -30.08 -26.38
CA ILE A 24 10.82 -29.37 -26.57
C ILE A 24 10.66 -27.90 -26.21
N LEU A 25 9.57 -27.24 -26.62
CA LEU A 25 9.30 -25.84 -26.28
C LEU A 25 9.19 -25.64 -24.75
N ILE A 26 8.46 -26.53 -24.06
CA ILE A 26 8.33 -26.51 -22.59
C ILE A 26 9.71 -26.72 -21.94
N ALA A 27 10.48 -27.71 -22.39
CA ALA A 27 11.81 -28.00 -21.87
C ALA A 27 12.78 -26.81 -22.11
N VAL A 28 12.70 -26.14 -23.26
CA VAL A 28 13.50 -24.95 -23.58
C VAL A 28 13.11 -23.77 -22.67
N MET A 29 11.82 -23.55 -22.40
CA MET A 29 11.37 -22.52 -21.46
C MET A 29 11.87 -22.79 -20.02
N LEU A 30 11.84 -24.06 -19.59
CA LEU A 30 12.37 -24.47 -18.28
C LEU A 30 13.91 -24.35 -18.20
N LEU A 31 14.63 -24.70 -19.27
CA LEU A 31 16.10 -24.68 -19.30
C LEU A 31 16.69 -23.26 -19.43
N LEU A 32 16.01 -22.36 -20.13
CA LEU A 32 16.42 -20.97 -20.27
C LEU A 32 15.99 -20.09 -19.07
N ARG A 33 15.29 -20.66 -18.08
CA ARG A 33 14.65 -19.92 -16.98
C ARG A 33 13.85 -18.72 -17.49
N ILE A 34 13.18 -18.83 -18.64
CA ILE A 34 12.27 -17.79 -19.09
C ILE A 34 11.10 -17.82 -18.09
N PRO A 35 10.92 -16.81 -17.23
CA PRO A 35 9.80 -16.83 -16.30
C PRO A 35 8.51 -16.86 -17.12
N LEU A 36 7.57 -17.71 -16.72
CA LEU A 36 6.23 -17.78 -17.34
C LEU A 36 5.44 -16.45 -17.22
N SER A 37 6.02 -15.42 -16.59
CA SER A 37 5.44 -14.12 -16.31
C SER A 37 6.52 -13.03 -16.48
N ASP A 38 6.88 -12.70 -17.72
CA ASP A 38 7.69 -11.51 -18.05
C ASP A 38 6.84 -10.22 -18.00
N THR A 39 5.90 -10.18 -17.06
CA THR A 39 4.96 -9.06 -16.91
C THR A 39 5.39 -8.24 -15.72
N VAL A 40 5.45 -6.92 -15.88
CA VAL A 40 5.64 -6.01 -14.74
C VAL A 40 4.45 -6.19 -13.79
N PRO A 41 4.66 -6.34 -12.46
CA PRO A 41 3.56 -6.45 -11.53
C PRO A 41 2.69 -5.20 -11.56
N THR A 42 1.39 -5.37 -11.34
CA THR A 42 0.44 -4.28 -11.13
C THR A 42 -0.20 -4.43 -9.75
N VAL A 43 -0.49 -3.30 -9.10
CA VAL A 43 -1.04 -3.27 -7.75
C VAL A 43 -2.27 -2.37 -7.68
N ALA A 44 -3.32 -2.87 -7.06
CA ALA A 44 -4.52 -2.12 -6.71
C ALA A 44 -4.71 -2.14 -5.19
N ILE A 45 -5.14 -1.02 -4.62
CA ILE A 45 -5.36 -0.88 -3.18
C ILE A 45 -6.81 -0.54 -2.85
N SER A 46 -7.25 -0.95 -1.66
CA SER A 46 -8.55 -0.61 -1.08
C SER A 46 -8.42 -0.29 0.40
N ALA A 47 -9.33 0.53 0.93
CA ALA A 47 -9.47 0.75 2.35
C ALA A 47 -10.57 -0.16 2.91
N THR A 48 -10.32 -0.82 4.03
CA THR A 48 -11.27 -1.71 4.70
C THR A 48 -11.98 -1.05 5.88
N THR A 49 -11.61 0.19 6.18
CA THR A 49 -12.15 1.02 7.27
C THR A 49 -12.45 2.43 6.76
N SER A 50 -13.12 3.26 7.57
CA SER A 50 -13.43 4.65 7.21
C SER A 50 -12.17 5.43 6.86
N THR A 51 -12.22 6.21 5.79
CA THR A 51 -11.17 7.14 5.39
C THR A 51 -11.41 8.56 5.90
N ASN A 52 -12.54 8.82 6.56
CA ASN A 52 -12.77 10.05 7.31
C ASN A 52 -12.62 9.73 8.80
N ILE A 53 -11.54 10.23 9.39
CA ILE A 53 -11.13 9.91 10.76
C ILE A 53 -10.73 11.19 11.51
N TYR A 54 -10.53 11.04 12.81
CA TYR A 54 -9.93 12.07 13.64
C TYR A 54 -8.44 11.82 13.85
N ILE A 55 -7.69 12.84 14.28
CA ILE A 55 -6.29 12.71 14.70
C ILE A 55 -6.14 11.53 15.68
N GLY A 56 -5.12 10.70 15.44
CA GLY A 56 -4.85 9.48 16.20
C GLY A 56 -5.67 8.27 15.75
N GLY A 57 -6.53 8.43 14.74
CA GLY A 57 -7.21 7.33 14.07
C GLY A 57 -6.27 6.59 13.10
N SER A 58 -6.60 5.33 12.85
CA SER A 58 -5.91 4.50 11.86
C SER A 58 -6.86 4.06 10.75
N VAL A 59 -6.31 3.92 9.54
CA VAL A 59 -7.01 3.34 8.39
C VAL A 59 -6.29 2.06 7.98
N SER A 60 -7.06 0.99 7.84
CA SER A 60 -6.59 -0.29 7.32
C SER A 60 -6.74 -0.36 5.80
N PHE A 61 -5.68 -0.79 5.14
CA PHE A 61 -5.57 -0.92 3.68
C PHE A 61 -5.22 -2.35 3.28
N MET A 62 -5.73 -2.76 2.12
CA MET A 62 -5.35 -4.00 1.45
C MET A 62 -4.73 -3.70 0.09
N ALA A 63 -3.78 -4.53 -0.31
CA ALA A 63 -3.20 -4.53 -1.64
C ALA A 63 -3.45 -5.87 -2.35
N THR A 64 -3.82 -5.80 -3.63
CA THR A 64 -3.97 -6.93 -4.53
C THR A 64 -2.97 -6.78 -5.67
N VAL A 65 -2.09 -7.77 -5.83
CA VAL A 65 -1.04 -7.79 -6.85
C VAL A 65 -1.38 -8.80 -7.94
N THR A 66 -1.19 -8.42 -9.20
CA THR A 66 -1.36 -9.28 -10.37
C THR A 66 -0.18 -9.14 -11.33
N GLY A 67 0.10 -10.18 -12.12
CA GLY A 67 1.31 -10.23 -12.95
C GLY A 67 2.58 -10.43 -12.10
N GLY A 68 3.76 -10.24 -12.68
CA GLY A 68 5.04 -10.37 -11.98
C GLY A 68 5.39 -11.79 -11.53
N THR A 69 6.48 -11.89 -10.77
CA THR A 69 6.98 -13.14 -10.17
C THR A 69 7.01 -13.07 -8.64
N PRO A 70 6.15 -13.82 -7.92
CA PRO A 70 6.19 -13.91 -6.46
C PRO A 70 7.54 -14.42 -5.92
N PRO A 71 7.91 -14.13 -4.66
CA PRO A 71 7.20 -13.27 -3.69
C PRO A 71 7.23 -11.77 -4.03
N TYR A 72 6.32 -11.00 -3.42
CA TYR A 72 6.21 -9.55 -3.61
C TYR A 72 6.63 -8.79 -2.35
N THR A 73 7.29 -7.66 -2.55
CA THR A 73 7.55 -6.65 -1.53
C THR A 73 6.68 -5.44 -1.82
N ILE A 74 5.75 -5.12 -0.93
CA ILE A 74 4.84 -3.98 -1.07
C ILE A 74 5.40 -2.81 -0.25
N MET A 75 5.37 -1.61 -0.80
CA MET A 75 5.77 -0.39 -0.11
C MET A 75 4.64 0.62 -0.18
N TRP A 76 4.16 1.02 1.00
CA TRP A 76 3.09 1.99 1.17
C TRP A 76 3.64 3.42 1.28
N TYR A 77 2.85 4.40 0.80
CA TYR A 77 3.17 5.83 0.84
C TYR A 77 1.94 6.64 1.25
N PRO A 78 2.12 7.80 1.93
CA PRO A 78 3.39 8.40 2.36
C PRO A 78 4.02 7.72 3.59
N LEU A 79 3.34 6.75 4.19
CA LEU A 79 3.74 6.11 5.44
C LEU A 79 4.38 4.74 5.15
N SER A 80 5.57 4.51 5.70
CA SER A 80 6.34 3.28 5.46
C SER A 80 5.69 2.07 6.16
N GLY A 81 5.24 1.11 5.37
CA GLY A 81 4.83 -0.22 5.82
C GLY A 81 5.01 -1.22 4.67
N SER A 82 5.09 -2.51 4.99
CA SER A 82 5.23 -3.60 4.00
C SER A 82 4.14 -4.67 4.07
N ASP A 83 3.36 -4.67 5.15
CA ASP A 83 2.34 -5.68 5.37
C ASP A 83 1.11 -5.47 4.47
N THR A 84 0.35 -6.53 4.28
CA THR A 84 -1.00 -6.48 3.68
C THR A 84 -1.89 -7.49 4.41
N PRO A 85 -2.96 -7.06 5.10
CA PRO A 85 -3.36 -5.67 5.29
C PRO A 85 -2.35 -4.85 6.11
N VAL A 86 -2.29 -3.54 5.87
CA VAL A 86 -1.52 -2.58 6.69
C VAL A 86 -2.48 -1.65 7.42
N SER A 87 -2.18 -1.32 8.67
CA SER A 87 -2.91 -0.30 9.44
C SER A 87 -2.02 0.93 9.62
N ILE A 88 -2.46 2.07 9.09
CA ILE A 88 -1.69 3.30 9.07
C ILE A 88 -2.31 4.30 10.06
N LEU A 89 -1.53 4.74 11.05
CA LEU A 89 -1.90 5.78 12.01
C LEU A 89 -1.67 7.17 11.43
N PHE A 90 -2.65 8.07 11.61
CA PHE A 90 -2.52 9.46 11.18
C PHE A 90 -2.49 10.42 12.39
N SER A 91 -1.32 10.99 12.66
CA SER A 91 -1.08 11.84 13.82
C SER A 91 -1.37 13.33 13.61
N ASN A 92 -1.47 13.78 12.36
CA ASN A 92 -1.76 15.19 12.05
C ASN A 92 -3.04 15.29 11.22
N SER A 93 -3.82 16.35 11.45
CA SER A 93 -4.95 16.67 10.58
C SER A 93 -4.48 17.00 9.17
N GLY A 94 -5.30 16.70 8.18
CA GLY A 94 -4.99 16.98 6.78
C GLY A 94 -5.64 15.99 5.83
N SER A 95 -5.31 16.13 4.56
CA SER A 95 -5.69 15.20 3.52
C SER A 95 -4.46 14.44 3.04
N TYR A 96 -4.54 13.11 3.02
CA TYR A 96 -3.45 12.22 2.64
C TYR A 96 -3.86 11.37 1.45
N ASN A 97 -3.04 11.35 0.40
CA ASN A 97 -3.21 10.45 -0.73
C ASN A 97 -2.34 9.21 -0.51
N VAL A 98 -2.96 8.11 -0.11
CA VAL A 98 -2.28 6.84 0.13
C VAL A 98 -2.19 6.04 -1.17
N TYR A 99 -1.02 5.48 -1.46
CA TYR A 99 -0.77 4.59 -2.59
C TYR A 99 0.30 3.54 -2.26
N ALA A 100 0.42 2.51 -3.10
CA ALA A 100 1.43 1.47 -2.96
C ALA A 100 2.24 1.29 -4.26
N VAL A 101 3.47 0.80 -4.08
CA VAL A 101 4.37 0.31 -5.14
C VAL A 101 4.81 -1.11 -4.76
N VAL A 102 4.95 -1.99 -5.75
CA VAL A 102 5.35 -3.38 -5.53
C VAL A 102 6.62 -3.69 -6.28
N VAL A 103 7.55 -4.39 -5.63
CA VAL A 103 8.73 -5.01 -6.24
C VAL A 103 8.58 -6.52 -6.18
N ASP A 104 8.78 -7.21 -7.29
CA ASP A 104 8.70 -8.67 -7.37
C ASP A 104 10.07 -9.35 -7.14
N ALA A 105 10.09 -10.68 -7.10
CA ALA A 105 11.29 -11.45 -6.81
C ALA A 105 12.39 -11.34 -7.89
N THR A 106 12.02 -10.88 -9.08
CA THR A 106 12.94 -10.64 -10.21
C THR A 106 13.45 -9.20 -10.23
N GLY A 107 12.95 -8.34 -9.34
CA GLY A 107 13.32 -6.93 -9.24
C GLY A 107 12.46 -5.99 -10.07
N GLN A 108 11.39 -6.48 -10.70
CA GLN A 108 10.48 -5.64 -11.48
C GLN A 108 9.63 -4.78 -10.54
N THR A 109 9.51 -3.50 -10.85
CA THR A 109 8.76 -2.53 -10.02
C THR A 109 7.46 -2.12 -10.71
N SER A 110 6.34 -2.17 -9.99
CA SER A 110 5.04 -1.74 -10.50
C SER A 110 4.97 -0.22 -10.71
N PRO A 111 4.07 0.27 -11.58
CA PRO A 111 3.55 1.63 -11.47
C PRO A 111 2.93 1.87 -10.08
N ILE A 112 2.72 3.15 -9.72
CA ILE A 112 1.94 3.50 -8.52
C ILE A 112 0.50 2.98 -8.64
N SER A 113 -0.07 2.53 -7.53
CA SER A 113 -1.48 2.09 -7.46
C SER A 113 -2.47 3.24 -7.71
N ASN A 114 -3.76 2.90 -7.70
CA ASN A 114 -4.81 3.88 -7.41
C ASN A 114 -4.55 4.58 -6.07
N GLN A 115 -4.97 5.84 -5.95
CA GLN A 115 -4.80 6.63 -4.73
C GLN A 115 -6.09 6.61 -3.90
N ILE A 116 -5.95 6.50 -2.58
CA ILE A 116 -7.06 6.63 -1.63
C ILE A 116 -6.85 7.87 -0.80
N GLN A 117 -7.82 8.79 -0.85
CA GLN A 117 -7.81 10.01 -0.05
C GLN A 117 -8.32 9.72 1.36
N VAL A 118 -7.48 9.99 2.35
CA VAL A 118 -7.84 9.97 3.77
C VAL A 118 -7.99 11.40 4.25
N SER A 119 -9.12 11.70 4.90
CA SER A 119 -9.41 12.98 5.52
C SER A 119 -9.29 12.84 7.03
N VAL A 120 -8.36 13.57 7.63
CA VAL A 120 -8.08 13.55 9.07
C VAL A 120 -8.45 14.89 9.66
N SER A 121 -9.40 14.90 10.59
CA SER A 121 -9.94 16.10 11.23
C SER A 121 -9.67 16.14 12.73
N VAL A 122 -9.85 17.30 13.35
CA VAL A 122 -9.84 17.42 14.82
C VAL A 122 -11.25 17.13 15.33
N SER A 123 -11.40 16.29 16.36
CA SER A 123 -12.74 16.02 16.88
C SER A 123 -13.31 17.26 17.56
N ALA A 124 -14.59 17.57 17.33
CA ALA A 124 -15.26 18.74 17.90
C ALA A 124 -15.21 18.74 19.44
N GLN A 125 -15.20 17.56 20.07
CA GLN A 125 -15.06 17.42 21.53
C GLN A 125 -13.66 17.82 22.02
N MET A 126 -12.62 17.56 21.24
CA MET A 126 -11.26 17.99 21.53
C MET A 126 -11.11 19.50 21.32
N SER A 127 -11.70 20.06 20.25
CA SER A 127 -11.77 21.51 20.02
C SER A 127 -12.50 22.24 21.16
N LYS A 128 -13.60 21.67 21.68
CA LYS A 128 -14.37 22.24 22.80
C LYS A 128 -13.58 22.22 24.11
N ARG A 129 -12.81 21.16 24.40
CA ARG A 129 -11.94 21.11 25.59
C ARG A 129 -10.83 22.15 25.53
N ALA A 130 -10.22 22.36 24.36
CA ALA A 130 -9.21 23.40 24.16
C ALA A 130 -9.77 24.81 24.37
N ILE A 131 -10.98 25.08 23.88
CA ILE A 131 -11.67 26.37 24.08
C ILE A 131 -12.08 26.56 25.55
N LEU A 132 -12.62 25.54 26.21
CA LEU A 132 -13.01 25.60 27.62
C LEU A 132 -11.82 25.85 28.56
N LEU A 133 -10.62 25.37 28.22
CA LEU A 133 -9.39 25.67 28.95
C LEU A 133 -9.00 27.15 28.81
N LYS A 134 -9.24 27.78 27.65
CA LYS A 134 -9.04 29.23 27.46
C LYS A 134 -10.04 30.08 28.25
N GLU A 135 -11.31 29.69 28.25
CA GLU A 135 -12.35 30.43 28.97
C GLU A 135 -12.14 30.35 30.50
N LYS A 136 -11.70 29.20 31.02
CA LYS A 136 -11.30 29.05 32.43
C LYS A 136 -10.05 29.85 32.82
N THR A 137 -9.20 30.20 31.87
CA THR A 137 -7.95 30.97 32.11
C THR A 137 -8.16 32.48 31.96
N GLN A 138 -9.21 32.93 31.26
CA GLN A 138 -9.57 34.36 31.19
C GLN A 138 -10.10 34.93 32.52
N GLY A 139 -10.41 34.07 33.50
CA GLY A 139 -10.83 34.44 34.85
C GLY A 139 -9.88 34.06 35.99
N ASN A 140 -8.74 33.42 35.71
CA ASN A 140 -7.81 32.97 36.77
C ASN A 140 -6.35 33.01 36.28
N THR A 141 -5.49 33.71 37.01
CA THR A 141 -4.06 33.93 36.71
C THR A 141 -3.32 32.61 36.46
N VAL A 142 -2.87 32.38 35.23
CA VAL A 142 -2.09 31.20 34.85
C VAL A 142 -0.66 31.35 35.37
N GLN A 143 -0.17 30.38 36.15
CA GLN A 143 1.25 30.32 36.50
C GLN A 143 2.06 30.01 35.23
N PRO A 144 3.25 30.62 35.03
CA PRO A 144 4.00 30.54 33.76
C PRO A 144 4.30 29.12 33.22
N HIS A 145 4.22 28.08 34.05
CA HIS A 145 4.44 26.69 33.65
C HIS A 145 3.27 26.07 32.85
N ASP A 146 2.06 26.60 32.99
CA ASP A 146 0.84 26.04 32.35
C ASP A 146 0.69 26.45 30.88
N TRP A 147 1.37 27.52 30.43
CA TRP A 147 1.37 27.94 29.03
C TRP A 147 2.03 26.91 28.11
N ASN A 148 3.06 26.21 28.60
CA ASN A 148 3.72 25.14 27.87
C ASN A 148 2.79 23.93 27.71
N ALA A 149 1.98 23.59 28.72
CA ALA A 149 1.03 22.48 28.62
C ALA A 149 -0.08 22.75 27.58
N ILE A 150 -0.53 24.01 27.45
CA ILE A 150 -1.46 24.43 26.40
C ILE A 150 -0.75 24.39 25.04
N ALA A 151 0.44 24.97 24.92
CA ALA A 151 1.22 24.93 23.68
C ALA A 151 1.52 23.50 23.23
N ASP A 152 1.84 22.59 24.15
CA ASP A 152 2.09 21.16 23.90
C ASP A 152 0.83 20.45 23.38
N VAL A 153 -0.34 20.78 23.92
CA VAL A 153 -1.63 20.33 23.38
C VAL A 153 -1.79 20.84 21.94
N TYR A 154 -1.64 22.13 21.69
CA TYR A 154 -1.78 22.70 20.34
C TYR A 154 -0.74 22.14 19.34
N HIS A 155 0.52 21.98 19.75
CA HIS A 155 1.61 21.43 18.93
C HIS A 155 1.45 19.93 18.68
N ALA A 156 1.10 19.14 19.70
CA ALA A 156 0.83 17.70 19.56
C ALA A 156 -0.39 17.41 18.66
N TYR A 157 -1.29 18.39 18.50
CA TYR A 157 -2.45 18.29 17.61
C TYR A 157 -2.28 19.05 16.29
N GLY A 158 -1.09 19.59 15.99
CA GLY A 158 -0.80 20.28 14.74
C GLY A 158 -1.63 21.55 14.50
N ILE A 159 -2.19 22.14 15.56
CA ILE A 159 -3.02 23.34 15.48
C ILE A 159 -2.09 24.56 15.57
N ASN A 160 -2.07 25.39 14.52
CA ASN A 160 -1.23 26.58 14.48
C ASN A 160 -1.70 27.64 15.50
N MET A 161 -0.84 27.96 16.47
CA MET A 161 -1.07 28.96 17.51
C MET A 161 -1.30 30.38 16.96
N ALA A 162 -0.86 30.69 15.74
CA ALA A 162 -0.98 32.03 15.15
C ALA A 162 -2.44 32.50 14.91
N ILE A 163 -3.42 31.60 14.92
CA ILE A 163 -4.85 31.94 14.78
C ILE A 163 -5.45 32.45 16.11
N VAL A 164 -4.70 32.37 17.22
CA VAL A 164 -5.20 32.63 18.57
C VAL A 164 -4.90 34.06 19.07
N GLU A 165 -4.09 34.84 18.37
CA GLU A 165 -3.62 36.14 18.90
C GLU A 165 -4.59 37.31 18.68
N ILE A 166 -5.81 37.08 18.17
CA ILE A 166 -6.82 38.14 17.99
C ILE A 166 -8.23 37.60 18.29
N ALA A 167 -8.57 37.42 19.56
CA ALA A 167 -9.95 37.42 20.06
C ALA A 167 -9.97 37.66 21.58
#